data_AF-A0A3N2QW54-F1
#
_entry.id   AF-A0A3N2QW54-F1
#
_cell.length_a   1.000
_cell.length_b   1.000
_cell.length_c   1.000
_cell.angle_alpha   90.00
_cell.angle_beta   90.00
_cell.angle_gamma   90.00
#
_symmetry.space_group_name_H-M   'P 1'
#
loop_
_entity.id
_entity.type
_entity.pdbx_description
1 polymer ?
#
loop_
_entity_poly.entity_id
_entity_poly.type
_entity_poly.pdbx_seq_one_letter_code
_entity_poly.pdbx_strand_id
1 'polypeptide(L)'
;MLKVIIGAVSGTVFLGWLTVVLATTTVAAGVWVATLTYQLGAATAQLAAAAVAQRQAVSQAVMRAKAKARLRRFVVAIPVAGVAAVAVYEEQDFREWREENPGGTRADYGCVVYDASVEVFDEFMADLEPVLENAPPWARPSRETLVGWLGECDSGEPTPE
;
A
#
# COMPACT_ATOMS: atom_id res chain seq x y z
N MET A 1 1.01 -78.72 25.23
CA MET A 1 1.88 -77.83 26.03
C MET A 1 2.97 -77.14 25.21
N LEU A 2 3.74 -77.84 24.37
CA LEU A 2 4.86 -77.26 23.59
C LEU A 2 4.47 -76.06 22.69
N LYS A 3 3.33 -76.11 21.97
CA LYS A 3 2.83 -74.99 21.14
C LYS A 3 2.49 -73.72 21.94
N VAL A 4 2.03 -73.86 23.17
CA VAL A 4 1.67 -72.73 24.06
C VAL A 4 2.94 -72.05 24.59
N ILE A 5 3.97 -72.84 24.91
CA ILE A 5 5.27 -72.34 25.38
C ILE A 5 6.02 -71.62 24.24
N ILE A 6 6.02 -72.17 23.02
CA ILE A 6 6.62 -71.53 21.84
C ILE A 6 5.91 -70.21 21.51
N GLY A 7 4.57 -70.17 21.60
CA GLY A 7 3.79 -68.93 21.41
C GLY A 7 4.03 -67.87 22.49
N ALA A 8 4.25 -68.27 23.74
CA ALA A 8 4.57 -67.34 24.82
C ALA A 8 5.98 -66.75 24.69
N VAL A 9 6.96 -67.55 24.27
CA VAL A 9 8.34 -67.09 24.02
C VAL A 9 8.41 -66.15 22.82
N SER A 10 7.76 -66.47 21.70
CA SER A 10 7.74 -65.59 20.54
C SER A 10 7.01 -64.27 20.82
N GLY A 11 5.93 -64.30 21.60
CA GLY A 11 5.22 -63.11 22.05
C GLY A 11 6.08 -62.20 22.94
N THR A 12 6.89 -62.76 23.83
CA THR A 12 7.77 -61.98 24.73
C THR A 12 8.93 -61.34 23.98
N VAL A 13 9.54 -62.06 23.03
CA VAL A 13 10.60 -61.52 22.15
C VAL A 13 10.05 -60.43 21.25
N PHE A 14 8.84 -60.62 20.70
CA PHE A 14 8.15 -59.60 19.92
C PHE A 14 7.85 -58.34 20.74
N LEU A 15 7.38 -58.50 21.99
CA LEU A 15 7.12 -57.37 22.89
C LEU A 15 8.41 -56.61 23.23
N GLY A 16 9.49 -57.32 23.52
CA GLY A 16 10.80 -56.72 23.80
C GLY A 16 11.39 -55.98 22.58
N TRP A 17 11.22 -56.51 21.38
CA TRP A 17 11.59 -55.81 20.15
C TRP A 17 10.78 -54.53 19.95
N LEU A 18 9.46 -54.61 20.17
CA LEU A 18 8.53 -53.49 19.99
C LEU A 18 8.82 -52.36 20.99
N THR A 19 9.15 -52.68 22.24
CA THR A 19 9.53 -51.65 23.23
C THR A 19 10.84 -50.94 22.87
N VAL A 20 11.82 -51.66 22.32
CA VAL A 20 13.09 -51.06 21.86
C VAL A 20 12.86 -50.14 20.66
N VAL A 21 12.09 -50.57 19.65
CA VAL A 21 11.77 -49.72 18.49
C VAL A 21 10.96 -48.48 18.89
N LEU A 22 10.04 -48.63 19.84
CA LEU A 22 9.25 -47.52 20.35
C LEU A 22 10.12 -46.53 21.15
N ALA A 23 11.07 -47.04 21.94
CA ALA A 23 12.02 -46.21 22.69
C ALA A 23 12.97 -45.44 21.75
N THR A 24 13.48 -46.06 20.69
CA THR A 24 14.37 -45.37 19.75
C THR A 24 13.62 -44.31 18.93
N THR A 25 12.39 -44.61 18.51
CA THR A 25 11.56 -43.68 17.74
C THR A 25 11.16 -42.45 18.57
N THR A 26 10.83 -42.64 19.86
CA THR A 26 10.49 -41.53 20.76
C THR A 26 11.68 -40.60 21.03
N VAL A 27 12.88 -41.16 21.20
CA VAL A 27 14.11 -40.36 21.35
C VAL A 27 14.40 -39.57 20.07
N ALA A 28 14.33 -40.22 18.90
CA ALA A 28 14.57 -39.55 17.62
C ALA A 28 13.56 -38.42 17.37
N ALA A 29 12.27 -38.66 17.65
CA ALA A 29 11.23 -37.64 17.55
C ALA A 29 11.49 -36.47 18.54
N GLY A 30 11.93 -36.76 19.76
CA GLY A 30 12.29 -35.73 20.75
C GLY A 30 13.42 -34.82 20.28
N VAL A 31 14.48 -35.38 19.67
CA VAL A 31 15.60 -34.60 19.10
C VAL A 31 15.15 -33.74 17.92
N TRP A 32 14.28 -34.28 17.06
CA TRP A 32 13.68 -33.52 15.95
C TRP A 32 12.84 -32.35 16.44
N VAL A 33 11.95 -32.57 17.42
CA VAL A 33 11.12 -31.53 18.01
C VAL A 33 11.99 -30.44 18.63
N ALA A 34 13.02 -30.81 19.40
CA ALA A 34 13.96 -29.85 19.98
C ALA A 34 14.61 -28.98 18.89
N THR A 35 15.10 -29.60 17.82
CA THR A 35 15.75 -28.88 16.71
C THR A 35 14.81 -27.90 16.01
N LEU A 36 13.56 -28.31 15.76
CA LEU A 36 12.53 -27.44 15.19
C LEU A 36 12.21 -26.25 16.10
N THR A 37 12.12 -26.46 17.41
CA THR A 37 11.90 -25.38 18.37
C THR A 37 13.03 -24.35 18.35
N TYR A 38 14.29 -24.79 18.27
CA TYR A 38 15.43 -23.87 18.13
C TYR A 38 15.39 -23.07 16.83
N GLN A 39 15.08 -23.74 15.70
CA GLN A 39 14.97 -23.07 14.40
C GLN A 39 13.82 -22.05 14.36
N LEU A 40 12.68 -22.36 14.98
CA LEU A 40 11.56 -21.43 15.13
C LEU A 40 11.95 -20.21 15.99
N GLY A 41 12.69 -20.41 17.08
CA GLY A 41 13.20 -19.30 17.90
C GLY A 41 14.14 -18.38 17.12
N ALA A 42 15.07 -18.94 16.34
CA ALA A 42 15.95 -18.15 15.49
C ALA A 42 15.20 -17.43 14.36
N ALA A 43 14.26 -18.11 13.69
CA ALA A 43 13.46 -17.55 12.62
C ALA A 43 12.54 -16.42 13.11
N THR A 44 11.91 -16.57 14.28
CA THR A 44 11.07 -15.52 14.87
C THR A 44 11.87 -14.29 15.25
N ALA A 45 13.10 -14.45 15.77
CA ALA A 45 14.00 -13.34 16.02
C ALA A 45 14.41 -12.61 14.72
N GLN A 46 14.71 -13.35 13.65
CA GLN A 46 15.02 -12.78 12.35
C GLN A 46 13.81 -12.06 11.73
N LEU A 47 12.61 -12.63 11.84
CA LEU A 47 11.37 -11.99 11.38
C LEU A 47 11.06 -10.71 12.16
N ALA A 48 11.28 -10.71 13.48
CA ALA A 48 11.11 -9.50 14.29
C ALA A 48 12.11 -8.41 13.89
N ALA A 49 13.39 -8.76 13.70
CA ALA A 49 14.41 -7.83 13.22
C ALA A 49 14.08 -7.30 11.81
N ALA A 50 13.65 -8.17 10.90
CA ALA A 50 13.25 -7.80 9.54
C ALA A 50 12.01 -6.89 9.55
N ALA A 51 11.03 -7.15 10.41
CA ALA A 51 9.85 -6.30 10.56
C ALA A 51 10.21 -4.90 11.06
N VAL A 52 11.16 -4.78 12.00
CA VAL A 52 11.67 -3.47 12.45
C VAL A 52 12.42 -2.75 11.32
N ALA A 53 13.31 -3.45 10.62
CA ALA A 53 14.03 -2.89 9.48
C ALA A 53 13.08 -2.44 8.35
N GLN A 54 12.03 -3.22 8.07
CA GLN A 54 11.00 -2.88 7.09
C GLN A 54 10.21 -1.64 7.53
N ARG A 55 9.81 -1.53 8.80
CA ARG A 55 9.16 -0.31 9.31
C ARG A 55 10.05 0.92 9.15
N GLN A 56 11.35 0.79 9.42
CA GLN A 56 12.30 1.87 9.19
C GLN A 56 12.39 2.23 7.70
N ALA A 57 12.51 1.24 6.81
CA ALA A 57 12.55 1.46 5.37
C ALA A 57 11.29 2.15 4.84
N VAL A 58 10.10 1.71 5.27
CA VAL A 58 8.82 2.34 4.93
C VAL A 58 8.76 3.77 5.44
N SER A 59 9.15 4.01 6.71
CA SER A 59 9.16 5.37 7.27
C SER A 59 10.09 6.31 6.50
N GLN A 60 11.27 5.83 6.08
CA GLN A 60 12.20 6.61 5.27
C GLN A 60 11.64 6.91 3.88
N ALA A 61 10.99 5.93 3.24
CA ALA A 61 10.32 6.11 1.96
C ALA A 61 9.20 7.16 2.06
N VAL A 62 8.37 7.09 3.10
CA VAL A 62 7.31 8.08 3.36
C VAL A 62 7.91 9.46 3.60
N MET A 63 8.99 9.57 4.39
CA MET A 63 9.65 10.86 4.64
C MET A 63 10.26 11.46 3.37
N ARG A 64 10.86 10.62 2.51
CA ARG A 64 11.36 11.06 1.19
C ARG A 64 10.21 11.54 0.30
N ALA A 65 9.09 10.82 0.26
CA ALA A 65 7.91 11.24 -0.50
C ALA A 65 7.34 12.57 0.01
N LYS A 66 7.19 12.72 1.34
CA LYS A 66 6.78 13.99 1.97
C LYS A 66 7.74 15.13 1.67
N ALA A 67 9.05 14.89 1.70
CA ALA A 67 10.06 15.90 1.37
C ALA A 67 9.95 16.33 -0.11
N LYS A 68 9.79 15.38 -1.04
CA LYS A 68 9.58 15.67 -2.46
C LYS A 68 8.32 16.49 -2.70
N ALA A 69 7.21 16.15 -2.03
CA ALA A 69 5.96 16.91 -2.09
C ALA A 69 6.14 18.34 -1.56
N ARG A 70 6.86 18.52 -0.45
CA ARG A 70 7.17 19.85 0.10
C ARG A 70 7.96 20.71 -0.88
N LEU A 71 8.96 20.14 -1.56
CA LEU A 71 9.72 20.86 -2.58
C LEU A 71 8.86 21.26 -3.78
N ARG A 72 7.98 20.37 -4.25
CA ARG A 72 7.03 20.69 -5.34
C ARG A 72 6.14 21.88 -4.99
N ARG A 73 5.61 21.93 -3.76
CA ARG A 73 4.78 23.06 -3.29
C ARG A 73 5.54 24.39 -3.33
N PHE A 74 6.83 24.40 -3.00
CA PHE A 74 7.66 25.61 -3.10
C PHE A 74 7.88 26.05 -4.55
N VAL A 75 8.05 25.12 -5.48
CA VAL A 75 8.18 25.45 -6.91
C VAL A 75 6.89 26.07 -7.44
N VAL A 76 5.73 25.49 -7.10
CA VAL A 76 4.42 26.01 -7.52
C VAL A 76 4.11 27.38 -6.90
N ALA A 77 4.68 27.71 -5.74
CA ALA A 77 4.53 29.02 -5.11
C ALA A 77 5.27 30.16 -5.83
N ILE A 78 6.24 29.86 -6.70
CA ILE A 78 6.95 30.88 -7.50
C ILE A 78 6.09 31.17 -8.74
N PRO A 79 5.58 32.40 -8.98
CA PRO A 79 4.55 32.63 -10.00
C PRO A 79 4.89 32.09 -11.39
N VAL A 80 6.06 32.45 -11.92
CA VAL A 80 6.47 32.03 -13.28
C VAL A 80 6.82 30.54 -13.32
N ALA A 81 7.57 30.05 -12.33
CA ALA A 81 7.99 28.65 -12.31
C ALA A 81 6.83 27.70 -11.98
N GLY A 82 5.85 28.16 -11.22
CA GLY A 82 4.65 27.43 -10.86
C GLY A 82 3.72 27.23 -12.03
N VAL A 83 3.43 28.30 -12.79
CA VAL A 83 2.68 28.18 -14.05
C VAL A 83 3.39 27.24 -15.03
N ALA A 84 4.72 27.38 -15.18
CA ALA A 84 5.49 26.48 -16.04
C ALA A 84 5.45 25.02 -15.54
N ALA A 85 5.53 24.81 -14.23
CA ALA A 85 5.47 23.47 -13.63
C ALA A 85 4.09 22.83 -13.84
N VAL A 86 3.00 23.58 -13.62
CA VAL A 86 1.63 23.10 -13.88
C VAL A 86 1.47 22.67 -15.33
N ALA A 87 1.90 23.50 -16.29
CA ALA A 87 1.82 23.14 -17.71
C ALA A 87 2.61 21.86 -18.07
N VAL A 88 3.76 21.64 -17.42
CA VAL A 88 4.55 20.41 -17.61
C VAL A 88 3.86 19.21 -16.98
N TYR A 89 3.26 19.35 -15.80
CA TYR A 89 2.53 18.27 -15.15
C TYR A 89 1.29 17.88 -15.96
N GLU A 90 0.50 18.84 -16.43
CA GLU A 90 -0.66 18.57 -17.27
C GLU A 90 -0.31 17.84 -18.57
N GLU A 91 0.81 18.20 -19.22
CA GLU A 91 1.25 17.50 -20.43
C GLU A 91 1.73 16.07 -20.13
N GLN A 92 2.34 15.84 -18.96
CA GLN A 92 2.74 14.51 -18.53
C GLN A 92 1.51 13.64 -18.24
N ASP A 93 0.57 14.16 -17.48
CA ASP A 93 -0.65 13.44 -17.09
C ASP A 93 -1.53 13.16 -18.33
N PHE A 94 -1.67 14.12 -19.25
CA PHE A 94 -2.34 13.89 -20.54
C PHE A 94 -1.67 12.79 -21.36
N ARG A 95 -0.34 12.76 -21.40
CA ARG A 95 0.40 11.73 -22.12
C ARG A 95 0.15 10.34 -21.55
N GLU A 96 0.17 10.21 -20.23
CA GLU A 96 -0.12 8.96 -19.53
C GLU A 96 -1.56 8.51 -19.79
N TRP A 97 -2.54 9.42 -19.62
CA TRP A 97 -3.95 9.16 -19.92
C TRP A 97 -4.17 8.69 -21.37
N ARG A 98 -3.43 9.26 -22.33
CA ARG A 98 -3.53 8.90 -23.75
C ARG A 98 -2.95 7.52 -24.08
N GLU A 99 -2.08 6.96 -23.24
CA GLU A 99 -1.62 5.57 -23.39
C GLU A 99 -2.78 4.59 -23.23
N GLU A 100 -3.73 4.92 -22.36
CA GLU A 100 -4.96 4.15 -22.11
C GLU A 100 -6.13 4.59 -23.02
N ASN A 101 -6.09 5.82 -23.54
CA ASN A 101 -7.12 6.43 -24.38
C ASN A 101 -6.56 6.81 -25.77
N PRO A 102 -6.24 5.82 -26.63
CA PRO A 102 -5.66 6.07 -27.93
C PRO A 102 -6.64 6.84 -28.82
N GLY A 103 -6.24 8.04 -29.25
CA GLY A 103 -7.06 8.94 -30.07
C GLY A 103 -7.83 9.99 -29.28
N GLY A 104 -7.79 9.97 -27.95
CA GLY A 104 -8.37 11.00 -27.10
C GLY A 104 -7.71 12.37 -27.29
N THR A 105 -8.51 13.42 -27.27
CA THR A 105 -8.07 14.81 -27.38
C THR A 105 -7.79 15.41 -26.01
N ARG A 106 -7.15 16.60 -25.98
CA ARG A 106 -6.96 17.35 -24.73
C ARG A 106 -8.29 17.81 -24.11
N ALA A 107 -9.32 18.03 -24.93
CA ALA A 107 -10.65 18.38 -24.44
C ALA A 107 -11.28 17.18 -23.71
N ASP A 108 -11.15 15.98 -24.27
CA ASP A 108 -11.66 14.75 -23.63
C ASP A 108 -10.97 14.50 -22.28
N TYR A 109 -9.63 14.65 -22.22
CA TYR A 109 -8.88 14.57 -20.97
C TYR A 109 -9.32 15.64 -19.96
N GLY A 110 -9.46 16.90 -20.42
CA GLY A 110 -9.91 18.00 -19.58
C GLY A 110 -11.28 17.75 -18.95
N CYS A 111 -12.20 17.12 -19.68
CA CYS A 111 -13.51 16.72 -19.15
C CYS A 111 -13.40 15.64 -18.06
N VAL A 112 -12.55 14.62 -18.25
CA VAL A 112 -12.32 13.59 -17.22
C VAL A 112 -11.72 14.22 -15.96
N VAL A 113 -10.75 15.12 -16.12
CA VAL A 113 -10.13 15.83 -15.00
C VAL A 113 -11.14 16.74 -14.30
N TYR A 114 -11.98 17.43 -15.06
CA TYR A 114 -13.03 18.29 -14.54
C TYR A 114 -14.03 17.49 -13.70
N ASP A 115 -14.58 16.41 -14.24
CA ASP A 115 -15.55 15.56 -13.54
C ASP A 115 -14.97 15.01 -12.23
N ALA A 116 -13.73 14.50 -12.30
CA ALA A 116 -13.02 14.04 -11.11
C ALA A 116 -12.75 15.16 -10.10
N SER A 117 -12.49 16.38 -10.57
CA SER A 117 -12.23 17.55 -9.71
C SER A 117 -13.49 18.05 -9.01
N VAL A 118 -14.63 18.06 -9.71
CA VAL A 118 -15.93 18.45 -9.14
C VAL A 118 -16.36 17.46 -8.06
N GLU A 119 -16.17 16.16 -8.29
CA GLU A 119 -16.50 15.11 -7.32
C GLU A 119 -15.79 15.32 -5.98
N VAL A 120 -14.51 15.69 -6.02
CA VAL A 120 -13.70 15.91 -4.81
C VAL A 120 -13.71 17.36 -4.31
N PHE A 121 -14.37 18.28 -5.02
CA PHE A 121 -14.27 19.72 -4.73
C PHE A 121 -14.83 20.07 -3.35
N ASP A 122 -15.94 19.44 -2.94
CA ASP A 122 -16.55 19.71 -1.64
C ASP A 122 -15.67 19.21 -0.48
N GLU A 123 -15.02 18.05 -0.64
CA GLU A 123 -14.03 17.55 0.32
C GLU A 123 -12.82 18.48 0.39
N PHE A 124 -12.30 18.91 -0.77
CA PHE A 124 -11.22 19.88 -0.85
C PHE A 124 -11.57 21.21 -0.15
N MET A 125 -12.80 21.71 -0.34
CA MET A 125 -13.24 22.95 0.31
C MET A 125 -13.35 22.79 1.83
N ALA A 126 -13.83 21.64 2.32
CA ALA A 126 -13.88 21.37 3.76
C ALA A 126 -12.49 21.42 4.41
N ASP A 127 -11.46 20.92 3.72
CA ASP A 127 -10.07 20.98 4.18
C ASP A 127 -9.45 22.38 4.04
N LEU A 128 -9.83 23.13 3.01
CA LEU A 128 -9.26 24.44 2.68
C LEU A 128 -9.87 25.58 3.52
N GLU A 129 -11.16 25.52 3.84
CA GLU A 129 -11.88 26.55 4.61
C GLU A 129 -11.16 26.99 5.90
N PRO A 130 -10.71 26.09 6.80
CA PRO A 130 -9.99 26.52 8.01
C PRO A 130 -8.68 27.25 7.71
N VAL A 131 -8.04 26.99 6.56
CA VAL A 131 -6.85 27.72 6.12
C VAL A 131 -7.24 29.12 5.64
N LEU A 132 -8.32 29.23 4.86
CA LEU A 132 -8.84 30.48 4.32
C LEU A 132 -9.35 31.42 5.42
N GLU A 133 -9.97 30.90 6.47
CA GLU A 133 -10.42 31.69 7.63
C GLU A 133 -9.26 32.43 8.29
N ASN A 134 -8.10 31.79 8.37
CA ASN A 134 -6.88 32.36 8.95
C ASN A 134 -6.06 33.20 7.94
N ALA A 135 -6.43 33.20 6.66
CA ALA A 135 -5.73 33.95 5.63
C ALA A 135 -6.10 35.44 5.64
N PRO A 136 -5.18 36.34 5.24
CA PRO A 136 -5.49 37.76 5.05
C PRO A 136 -6.60 37.98 4.02
N PRO A 137 -7.41 39.06 4.13
CA PRO A 137 -8.53 39.30 3.22
C PRO A 137 -8.17 39.34 1.73
N TRP A 138 -6.96 39.78 1.38
CA TRP A 138 -6.47 39.85 0.00
C TRP A 138 -6.03 38.50 -0.57
N ALA A 139 -5.84 37.48 0.28
CA ALA A 139 -5.35 36.16 -0.11
C ALA A 139 -6.46 35.11 -0.16
N ARG A 140 -7.71 35.50 0.13
CA ARG A 140 -8.86 34.60 0.22
C ARG A 140 -9.70 34.65 -1.07
N PRO A 141 -9.60 33.65 -1.97
CA PRO A 141 -10.53 33.54 -3.10
C PRO A 141 -11.94 33.20 -2.61
N SER A 142 -12.96 33.64 -3.36
CA SER A 142 -14.34 33.19 -3.14
C SER A 142 -14.52 31.77 -3.68
N ARG A 143 -15.55 31.05 -3.21
CA ARG A 143 -15.85 29.69 -3.70
C ARG A 143 -16.11 29.70 -5.20
N GLU A 144 -16.82 30.71 -5.71
CA GLU A 144 -17.13 30.88 -7.12
C GLU A 144 -15.85 31.12 -7.94
N THR A 145 -14.87 31.82 -7.37
CA THR A 145 -13.55 32.02 -8.00
C THR A 145 -12.81 30.69 -8.13
N LEU A 146 -12.85 29.85 -7.09
CA LEU A 146 -12.21 28.54 -7.10
C LEU A 146 -12.87 27.58 -8.08
N VAL A 147 -14.21 27.59 -8.16
CA VAL A 147 -14.96 26.81 -9.16
C VAL A 147 -14.59 27.28 -10.57
N GLY A 148 -14.49 28.60 -10.81
CA GLY A 148 -14.07 29.12 -12.10
C GLY A 148 -12.63 28.74 -12.50
N TRP A 149 -11.78 28.33 -11.57
CA TRP A 149 -10.43 27.81 -11.89
C TRP A 149 -10.43 26.37 -12.36
N LEU A 150 -11.46 25.58 -12.03
CA LEU A 150 -11.63 24.23 -12.57
C LEU A 150 -11.95 24.26 -14.07
N GLY A 151 -12.42 25.41 -14.57
CA GLY A 151 -12.93 25.58 -15.92
C GLY A 151 -14.32 25.00 -16.07
N GLU A 152 -14.73 24.77 -17.32
CA GLU A 152 -16.00 24.14 -17.65
C GLU A 152 -15.76 22.99 -18.62
N CYS A 153 -16.49 21.90 -18.44
CA CYS A 153 -16.64 20.86 -19.46
C CYS A 153 -18.08 20.88 -19.97
N ASP A 154 -18.26 21.10 -21.27
CA ASP A 154 -19.53 20.89 -21.96
C ASP A 154 -19.69 19.39 -22.21
N SER A 155 -20.03 18.64 -21.15
CA SER A 155 -20.46 17.25 -21.29
C SER A 155 -21.86 17.27 -21.92
N GLY A 156 -21.95 17.33 -23.25
CA GLY A 156 -23.17 17.57 -24.03
C GLY A 156 -24.51 17.05 -23.47
N GLU A 157 -25.05 17.76 -22.49
CA GLU A 157 -26.40 17.63 -21.98
C GLU A 157 -27.22 18.70 -22.71
N PRO A 158 -28.30 18.31 -23.40
CA PRO A 158 -29.04 19.25 -24.23
C PRO A 158 -29.68 20.30 -23.34
N THR A 159 -29.29 21.56 -23.56
CA THR A 159 -29.94 22.75 -22.98
C THR A 159 -31.44 22.71 -23.32
N PRO A 160 -32.36 22.79 -22.35
CA PRO A 160 -33.76 22.98 -22.65
C PRO A 160 -33.94 24.41 -23.20
N GLU A 161 -34.39 24.49 -24.46
CA GLU A 161 -34.86 25.72 -25.10
C GLU A 161 -36.04 26.37 -24.35
#